data_AF-A0A6C1BUR2-F1
#
_entry.id   AF-A0A6C1BUR2-F1
#
_cell.length_a   1.000
_cell.length_b   1.000
_cell.length_c   1.000
_cell.angle_alpha   90.00
_cell.angle_beta   90.00
_cell.angle_gamma   90.00
#
_symmetry.space_group_name_H-M   'P 1'
#
loop_
_entity.id
_entity.type
_entity.pdbx_description
1 polymer ?
#
loop_
_entity_poly.entity_id
_entity_poly.type
_entity_poly.pdbx_seq_one_letter_code
_entity_poly.pdbx_strand_id
1 'polypeptide(L)'
;MLGADPKRWFFSKLREGNYRWKVWASSVQFSRSQTDGKFGSLDAWDGYAGERSQILNFLKERGMNNLIAITGDRHASLVTEIPESYERPERLLGAEFMTPAVSSINAKEGGWWRRNWSYASLEEFQQAEMKQNPWIRHINSIDCWGYSVLRLAKDSAVCTIYSVDKYRKDSEKKIDAQFTYANGRLERA
;
A
#
# COMPACT_ATOMS: atom_id res chain seq x y z
N MET A 1 -7.21 9.51 12.38
CA MET A 1 -7.20 8.06 12.24
C MET A 1 -6.99 7.38 13.59
N LEU A 2 -5.83 7.52 14.22
CA LEU A 2 -5.45 6.68 15.37
C LEU A 2 -6.05 7.11 16.71
N GLY A 3 -6.36 8.40 16.89
CA GLY A 3 -6.71 8.95 18.20
C GLY A 3 -5.49 9.17 19.10
N ALA A 4 -5.66 9.87 20.22
CA ALA A 4 -4.52 10.38 21.01
C ALA A 4 -3.65 9.26 21.60
N ASP A 5 -4.25 8.30 22.32
CA ASP A 5 -3.50 7.26 23.02
C ASP A 5 -2.93 6.19 22.09
N PRO A 6 -3.68 5.65 21.11
CA PRO A 6 -3.10 4.72 20.13
C PRO A 6 -1.98 5.37 19.32
N LYS A 7 -2.06 6.67 19.00
CA LYS A 7 -0.97 7.40 18.35
C LYS A 7 0.27 7.50 19.23
N ARG A 8 0.13 7.84 20.51
CA ARG A 8 1.26 7.88 21.46
C ARG A 8 1.93 6.51 21.58
N TRP A 9 1.13 5.45 21.72
CA TRP A 9 1.61 4.08 21.75
C TRP A 9 2.35 3.71 20.45
N PHE A 10 1.78 4.05 19.29
CA PHE A 10 2.37 3.78 17.98
C PHE A 10 3.75 4.42 17.85
N PHE A 11 3.89 5.71 18.17
CA PHE A 11 5.20 6.38 18.15
C PHE A 11 6.18 5.81 19.18
N SER A 12 5.70 5.39 20.35
CA SER A 12 6.53 4.69 21.32
C SER A 12 7.08 3.38 20.76
N LYS A 13 6.25 2.59 20.06
CA LYS A 13 6.66 1.34 19.41
C LYS A 13 7.58 1.56 18.22
N LEU A 14 7.35 2.60 17.43
CA LEU A 14 8.30 2.98 16.38
C LEU A 14 9.65 3.37 16.97
N ARG A 15 9.69 4.08 18.11
CA ARG A 15 10.95 4.43 18.80
C ARG A 15 11.66 3.23 19.43
N GLU A 16 10.90 2.23 19.85
CA GLU A 16 11.41 1.08 20.60
C GLU A 16 12.33 0.22 19.73
N GLY A 17 13.48 -0.14 20.29
CA GLY A 17 14.44 -1.10 19.74
C GLY A 17 15.10 -0.71 18.41
N ASN A 18 16.30 -1.24 18.20
CA ASN A 18 16.96 -1.21 16.89
C ASN A 18 16.54 -2.43 16.06
N TYR A 19 15.23 -2.58 15.84
CA TYR A 19 14.69 -3.70 15.06
C TYR A 19 15.03 -3.52 13.58
N ARG A 20 15.42 -4.62 12.92
CA ARG A 20 15.72 -4.63 11.49
C ARG A 20 14.54 -4.17 10.64
N TRP A 21 13.34 -4.60 10.99
CA TRP A 21 12.09 -4.23 10.33
C TRP A 21 11.11 -3.68 11.35
N LYS A 22 10.41 -2.61 10.98
CA LYS A 22 9.24 -2.11 11.71
C LYS A 22 8.01 -2.45 10.87
N VAL A 23 7.34 -3.53 11.23
CA VAL A 23 6.15 -3.98 10.49
C VAL A 23 4.91 -3.35 11.11
N TRP A 24 4.09 -2.72 10.28
CA TRP A 24 2.84 -2.11 10.69
C TRP A 24 1.68 -2.70 9.89
N ALA A 25 0.79 -3.42 10.58
CA ALA A 25 -0.48 -3.83 10.03
C ALA A 25 -1.51 -2.70 10.20
N SER A 26 -2.05 -2.21 9.08
CA SER A 26 -3.11 -1.21 9.03
C SER A 26 -4.24 -1.74 8.18
N SER A 27 -5.50 -1.48 8.56
CA SER A 27 -6.65 -1.99 7.80
C SER A 27 -6.76 -1.36 6.41
N VAL A 28 -6.33 -0.11 6.25
CA VAL A 28 -6.55 0.72 5.07
C VAL A 28 -5.24 1.26 4.49
N GLN A 29 -5.27 1.65 3.21
CA GLN A 29 -4.12 2.19 2.48
C GLN A 29 -3.45 3.34 3.21
N PHE A 30 -2.14 3.26 3.44
CA PHE A 30 -1.36 4.32 4.06
C PHE A 30 -0.86 5.34 3.04
N SER A 31 -0.30 4.85 1.93
CA SER A 31 0.33 5.72 0.94
C SER A 31 -0.68 6.60 0.22
N ARG A 32 -0.24 7.81 -0.15
CA ARG A 32 -1.11 8.75 -0.87
C ARG A 32 -1.55 8.16 -2.19
N SER A 33 -2.84 8.25 -2.51
CA SER A 33 -3.33 8.10 -3.88
C SER A 33 -4.14 9.32 -4.28
N GLN A 34 -3.78 9.91 -5.41
CA GLN A 34 -4.50 11.02 -6.00
C GLN A 34 -4.64 10.83 -7.51
N THR A 35 -5.84 10.99 -8.04
CA THR A 35 -6.10 10.95 -9.48
C THR A 35 -6.99 12.13 -9.84
N ASP A 36 -6.57 12.92 -10.82
CA ASP A 36 -7.22 14.14 -11.30
C ASP A 36 -7.47 15.16 -10.18
N GLY A 37 -6.48 15.32 -9.31
CA GLY A 37 -6.56 16.21 -8.16
C GLY A 37 -7.46 15.70 -7.01
N LYS A 38 -8.09 14.53 -7.14
CA LYS A 38 -8.95 13.94 -6.10
C LYS A 38 -8.24 12.82 -5.36
N PHE A 39 -8.38 12.80 -4.03
CA PHE A 39 -7.89 11.70 -3.21
C PHE A 39 -8.61 10.38 -3.53
N GLY A 40 -7.89 9.26 -3.46
CA GLY A 40 -8.39 7.94 -3.78
C GLY A 40 -9.50 7.48 -2.82
N SER A 41 -9.22 7.48 -1.51
CA SER A 41 -10.22 7.15 -0.49
C SER A 41 -10.08 8.03 0.75
N LEU A 42 -11.12 8.80 1.06
CA LEU A 42 -11.19 9.59 2.29
C LEU A 42 -11.47 8.73 3.54
N ASP A 43 -11.87 7.47 3.35
CA ASP A 43 -11.98 6.48 4.43
C ASP A 43 -10.61 5.87 4.80
N ALA A 44 -9.61 6.05 3.92
CA ALA A 44 -8.23 5.65 4.15
C ALA A 44 -7.37 6.84 4.64
N TRP A 45 -6.05 6.66 4.65
CA TRP A 45 -5.13 7.70 5.14
C TRP A 45 -5.10 8.98 4.31
N ASP A 46 -5.68 8.99 3.10
CA ASP A 46 -5.87 10.23 2.34
C ASP A 46 -6.87 11.19 2.99
N GLY A 47 -7.86 10.69 3.75
CA GLY A 47 -8.72 11.52 4.58
C GLY A 47 -8.03 12.09 5.84
N TYR A 48 -6.83 11.60 6.17
CA TYR A 48 -6.11 11.93 7.40
C TYR A 48 -4.67 12.41 7.12
N ALA A 49 -4.48 13.16 6.04
CA ALA A 49 -3.18 13.64 5.58
C ALA A 49 -2.34 14.33 6.69
N GLY A 50 -2.97 15.10 7.57
CA GLY A 50 -2.27 15.75 8.69
C GLY A 50 -1.64 14.75 9.67
N GLU A 51 -2.34 13.67 10.02
CA GLU A 51 -1.81 12.62 10.90
C GLU A 51 -0.80 11.73 10.17
N ARG A 52 -1.00 11.47 8.88
CA ARG A 52 0.00 10.81 8.03
C ARG A 52 1.32 11.58 8.03
N SER A 53 1.29 12.90 7.85
CA SER A 53 2.49 13.74 7.87
C SER A 53 3.23 13.69 9.22
N GLN A 54 2.52 13.56 10.34
CA GLN A 54 3.16 13.36 11.66
C GLN A 54 3.95 12.04 11.70
N ILE A 55 3.40 10.97 11.12
CA ILE A 55 4.09 9.67 11.03
C ILE A 55 5.32 9.75 10.12
N LEU A 56 5.18 10.32 8.92
CA LEU A 56 6.29 10.48 7.99
C LEU A 56 7.41 11.34 8.58
N ASN A 57 7.07 12.46 9.22
CA ASN A 57 8.06 13.34 9.88
C ASN A 57 8.81 12.62 10.98
N PHE A 58 8.11 11.85 11.84
CA PHE A 58 8.76 11.07 12.89
C PHE A 58 9.79 10.07 12.33
N LEU A 59 9.41 9.33 11.29
CA LEU A 59 10.30 8.37 10.63
C LEU A 59 11.48 9.10 9.97
N LYS A 60 11.20 10.23 9.31
CA LYS A 60 12.18 11.08 8.65
C LYS A 60 13.25 11.58 9.63
N GLU A 61 12.83 12.20 10.73
CA GLU A 61 13.68 12.77 11.79
C GLU A 61 14.54 11.71 12.48
N ARG A 62 14.03 10.48 12.56
CA ARG A 62 14.75 9.34 13.15
C ARG A 62 15.66 8.61 12.14
N GLY A 63 15.71 9.05 10.90
CA GLY A 63 16.51 8.40 9.86
C GLY A 63 16.03 7.00 9.49
N MET A 64 14.75 6.66 9.75
CA MET A 64 14.21 5.32 9.50
C MET A 64 13.90 5.11 8.02
N ASN A 65 14.24 3.94 7.50
CA ASN A 65 13.95 3.50 6.14
C ASN A 65 13.55 2.01 6.08
N ASN A 66 12.97 1.50 7.17
CA ASN A 66 12.70 0.07 7.36
C ASN A 66 11.25 -0.20 7.81
N LEU A 67 10.34 0.74 7.50
CA LEU A 67 8.91 0.53 7.71
C LEU A 67 8.36 -0.40 6.62
N ILE A 68 7.69 -1.47 7.04
CA ILE A 68 6.90 -2.32 6.14
C ILE A 68 5.44 -2.21 6.57
N ALA A 69 4.63 -1.49 5.80
CA ALA A 69 3.19 -1.45 6.00
C ALA A 69 2.53 -2.63 5.27
N ILE A 70 1.61 -3.33 5.95
CA ILE A 70 0.75 -4.34 5.33
C ILE A 70 -0.70 -3.88 5.46
N THR A 71 -1.41 -3.82 4.33
CA THR A 71 -2.74 -3.22 4.24
C THR A 71 -3.73 -4.04 3.43
N GLY A 72 -5.01 -3.66 3.48
CA GLY A 72 -6.10 -4.29 2.74
C GLY A 72 -7.18 -3.27 2.37
N ASP A 73 -8.45 -3.62 2.60
CA ASP A 73 -9.65 -2.78 2.42
C ASP A 73 -10.04 -2.46 0.97
N ARG A 74 -9.11 -1.98 0.14
CA ARG A 74 -9.41 -1.53 -1.23
C ARG A 74 -9.92 -2.64 -2.18
N HIS A 75 -9.77 -3.90 -1.77
CA HIS A 75 -10.02 -5.10 -2.58
C HIS A 75 -9.22 -5.10 -3.91
N ALA A 76 -7.99 -4.60 -3.82
CA ALA A 76 -7.01 -4.55 -4.89
C ALA A 76 -5.66 -5.01 -4.35
N SER A 77 -4.76 -5.49 -5.21
CA SER A 77 -3.36 -5.60 -4.84
C SER A 77 -2.65 -4.30 -5.18
N LEU A 78 -1.81 -3.81 -4.27
CA LEU A 78 -1.07 -2.57 -4.45
C LEU A 78 0.28 -2.65 -3.75
N VAL A 79 1.32 -2.19 -4.44
CA VAL A 79 2.68 -2.11 -3.90
C VAL A 79 3.15 -0.68 -4.05
N THR A 80 3.53 -0.05 -2.94
CA THR A 80 3.94 1.35 -2.95
C THR A 80 5.21 1.57 -2.15
N GLU A 81 6.00 2.53 -2.60
CA GLU A 81 7.04 3.13 -1.79
C GLU A 81 6.43 4.15 -0.84
N ILE A 82 6.99 4.27 0.36
CA ILE A 82 6.59 5.29 1.32
C ILE A 82 7.67 6.38 1.32
N PRO A 83 7.48 7.50 0.60
CA PRO A 83 8.45 8.59 0.60
C PRO A 83 8.37 9.40 1.91
N GLU A 84 9.41 10.18 2.18
CA GLU A 84 9.42 11.09 3.34
C GLU A 84 8.50 12.32 3.20
N SER A 85 8.15 12.66 1.96
CA SER A 85 7.13 13.64 1.60
C SER A 85 6.61 13.27 0.20
N TYR A 86 5.31 13.45 -0.03
CA TYR A 86 4.73 13.20 -1.34
C TYR A 86 4.86 14.39 -2.30
N GLU A 87 5.23 15.56 -1.78
CA GLU A 87 5.53 16.78 -2.54
C GLU A 87 6.98 16.75 -3.05
N ARG A 88 7.89 16.19 -2.23
CA ARG A 88 9.31 16.00 -2.55
C ARG A 88 9.76 14.58 -2.16
N PRO A 89 9.48 13.57 -3.00
CA PRO A 89 9.76 12.17 -2.69
C PRO A 89 11.22 11.79 -2.94
N GLU A 90 12.16 12.49 -2.30
CA GLU A 90 13.61 12.30 -2.52
C GLU A 90 14.18 11.10 -1.77
N ARG A 91 13.59 10.74 -0.63
CA ARG A 91 14.01 9.62 0.21
C ARG A 91 12.84 8.73 0.58
N LEU A 92 13.09 7.42 0.63
CA LEU A 92 12.11 6.41 1.01
C LEU A 92 12.28 6.03 2.48
N LEU A 93 11.15 5.94 3.18
CA LEU A 93 11.03 5.54 4.59
C LEU A 93 10.62 4.07 4.74
N GLY A 94 10.17 3.43 3.66
CA GLY A 94 9.68 2.07 3.69
C GLY A 94 8.90 1.68 2.43
N ALA A 95 8.13 0.61 2.56
CA ALA A 95 7.21 0.11 1.54
C ALA A 95 5.86 -0.29 2.16
N GLU A 96 4.81 -0.19 1.37
CA GLU A 96 3.49 -0.73 1.67
C GLU A 96 3.14 -1.85 0.70
N PHE A 97 2.66 -2.96 1.26
CA PHE A 97 2.14 -4.09 0.53
C PHE A 97 0.66 -4.31 0.88
N MET A 98 -0.22 -3.90 -0.01
CA MET A 98 -1.65 -4.16 0.10
C MET A 98 -2.00 -5.52 -0.48
N THR A 99 -2.69 -6.32 0.32
CA THR A 99 -3.18 -7.63 -0.08
C THR A 99 -4.55 -7.51 -0.75
N PRO A 100 -4.82 -8.28 -1.84
CA PRO A 100 -6.15 -8.30 -2.44
C PRO A 100 -7.17 -8.90 -1.48
N ALA A 101 -8.46 -8.72 -1.79
CA ALA A 101 -9.51 -9.40 -1.04
C ALA A 101 -9.45 -10.91 -1.24
N VAL A 102 -9.86 -11.70 -0.24
CA VAL A 102 -10.04 -13.15 -0.44
C VAL A 102 -11.23 -13.43 -1.35
N SER A 103 -12.34 -12.74 -1.15
CA SER A 103 -13.60 -13.00 -1.89
C SER A 103 -14.47 -11.77 -2.14
N SER A 104 -14.22 -10.65 -1.43
CA SER A 104 -15.04 -9.45 -1.54
C SER A 104 -15.06 -8.86 -2.96
N ILE A 105 -16.12 -8.11 -3.25
CA ILE A 105 -16.32 -7.41 -4.53
C ILE A 105 -15.19 -6.40 -4.77
N ASN A 106 -14.47 -6.52 -5.88
CA ASN A 106 -13.41 -5.56 -6.25
C ASN A 106 -13.94 -4.42 -7.15
N ALA A 107 -13.04 -3.57 -7.66
CA ALA A 107 -13.41 -2.44 -8.50
C ALA A 107 -14.06 -2.84 -9.84
N LYS A 108 -13.66 -3.98 -10.43
CA LYS A 108 -14.26 -4.51 -11.66
C LYS A 108 -15.69 -4.95 -11.43
N GLU A 109 -15.95 -5.73 -10.38
CA GLU A 109 -17.30 -6.19 -10.05
C GLU A 109 -18.19 -5.04 -9.55
N GLY A 110 -17.66 -4.16 -8.70
CA GLY A 110 -18.45 -3.13 -8.02
C GLY A 110 -18.64 -1.84 -8.81
N GLY A 111 -17.75 -1.55 -9.78
CA GLY A 111 -17.83 -0.36 -10.62
C GLY A 111 -17.77 0.98 -9.87
N TRP A 112 -17.35 1.00 -8.60
CA TRP A 112 -17.38 2.19 -7.73
C TRP A 112 -16.56 3.35 -8.29
N TRP A 113 -15.50 3.06 -9.05
CA TRP A 113 -14.62 4.05 -9.67
C TRP A 113 -15.35 4.94 -10.69
N ARG A 114 -16.39 4.43 -11.36
CA ARG A 114 -17.16 5.18 -12.36
C ARG A 114 -17.93 6.36 -11.77
N ARG A 115 -18.12 6.40 -10.44
CA ARG A 115 -18.87 7.47 -9.76
C ARG A 115 -18.05 8.76 -9.61
N ASN A 116 -16.74 8.63 -9.43
CA ASN A 116 -15.87 9.75 -9.04
C ASN A 116 -14.83 10.10 -10.11
N TRP A 117 -14.57 9.20 -11.06
CA TRP A 117 -13.54 9.35 -12.09
C TRP A 117 -14.09 9.08 -13.49
N SER A 118 -13.65 9.89 -14.45
CA SER A 118 -14.15 9.92 -15.84
C SER A 118 -13.18 9.23 -16.80
N TYR A 119 -12.99 7.92 -16.66
CA TYR A 119 -12.16 7.09 -17.54
C TYR A 119 -13.02 6.10 -18.33
N ALA A 120 -12.58 5.69 -19.52
CA ALA A 120 -13.36 4.77 -20.34
C ALA A 120 -13.35 3.34 -19.79
N SER A 121 -12.27 2.96 -19.09
CA SER A 121 -12.05 1.64 -18.53
C SER A 121 -11.37 1.69 -17.15
N LEU A 122 -11.45 0.58 -16.40
CA LEU A 122 -10.76 0.45 -15.11
C LEU A 122 -9.24 0.39 -15.31
N GLU A 123 -8.82 -0.23 -16.40
CA GLU A 123 -7.45 -0.29 -16.89
C GLU A 123 -6.89 1.13 -17.07
N GLU A 124 -7.60 2.01 -17.80
CA GLU A 124 -7.20 3.40 -17.97
C GLU A 124 -7.13 4.15 -16.64
N PHE A 125 -8.12 3.94 -15.75
CA PHE A 125 -8.13 4.57 -14.43
C PHE A 125 -6.91 4.17 -13.59
N GLN A 126 -6.59 2.87 -13.46
CA GLN A 126 -5.43 2.45 -12.68
C GLN A 126 -4.10 2.91 -13.30
N GLN A 127 -4.01 2.98 -14.63
CA GLN A 127 -2.81 3.51 -15.30
C GLN A 127 -2.66 5.01 -15.03
N ALA A 128 -3.75 5.77 -15.05
CA ALA A 128 -3.74 7.17 -14.69
C ALA A 128 -3.35 7.38 -13.22
N GLU A 129 -3.88 6.55 -12.32
CA GLU A 129 -3.49 6.57 -10.90
C GLU A 129 -2.00 6.32 -10.73
N MET A 130 -1.44 5.25 -11.33
CA MET A 130 0.00 4.98 -11.23
C MET A 130 0.85 6.12 -11.82
N LYS A 131 0.42 6.71 -12.95
CA LYS A 131 1.11 7.85 -13.57
C LYS A 131 1.12 9.09 -12.67
N GLN A 132 0.04 9.34 -11.94
CA GLN A 132 -0.11 10.50 -11.05
C GLN A 132 0.48 10.27 -9.65
N ASN A 133 0.79 9.01 -9.30
CA ASN A 133 1.36 8.61 -8.02
C ASN A 133 2.63 7.78 -8.24
N PRO A 134 3.79 8.41 -8.51
CA PRO A 134 5.01 7.71 -8.95
C PRO A 134 5.60 6.72 -7.91
N TRP A 135 5.20 6.85 -6.65
CA TRP A 135 5.55 5.89 -5.58
C TRP A 135 4.73 4.60 -5.65
N ILE A 136 3.61 4.57 -6.38
CA ILE A 136 2.85 3.32 -6.60
C ILE A 136 3.54 2.52 -7.71
N ARG A 137 4.07 1.36 -7.36
CA ARG A 137 4.84 0.48 -8.25
C ARG A 137 3.99 -0.62 -8.88
N HIS A 138 2.85 -0.95 -8.28
CA HIS A 138 1.90 -1.95 -8.79
C HIS A 138 0.48 -1.63 -8.31
N ILE A 139 -0.49 -1.80 -9.20
CA ILE A 139 -1.93 -1.87 -8.88
C ILE A 139 -2.55 -2.96 -9.75
N ASN A 140 -3.31 -3.87 -9.14
CA ASN A 140 -4.31 -4.67 -9.85
C ASN A 140 -5.65 -4.61 -9.11
N SER A 141 -6.65 -4.05 -9.78
CA SER A 141 -8.03 -3.89 -9.27
C SER A 141 -9.07 -4.70 -10.06
N ILE A 142 -8.63 -5.53 -11.02
CA ILE A 142 -9.47 -6.10 -12.08
C ILE A 142 -9.82 -7.55 -11.78
N ASP A 143 -8.83 -8.44 -11.78
CA ASP A 143 -9.00 -9.87 -11.51
C ASP A 143 -8.12 -10.26 -10.32
N CYS A 144 -8.35 -9.58 -9.20
CA CYS A 144 -7.50 -9.57 -8.01
C CYS A 144 -8.23 -10.09 -6.77
N TRP A 145 -8.22 -11.41 -6.59
CA TRP A 145 -8.52 -12.04 -5.30
C TRP A 145 -7.40 -12.95 -4.89
N GLY A 146 -7.21 -13.19 -3.60
CA GLY A 146 -6.20 -14.11 -3.12
C GLY A 146 -5.56 -13.62 -1.84
N TYR A 147 -4.24 -13.64 -1.80
CA TYR A 147 -3.48 -13.35 -0.59
C TYR A 147 -2.03 -12.98 -0.92
N SER A 148 -1.33 -12.40 0.05
CA SER A 148 0.09 -12.07 -0.06
C SER A 148 0.92 -12.89 0.91
N VAL A 149 2.15 -13.22 0.51
CA VAL A 149 3.16 -13.85 1.38
C VAL A 149 4.33 -12.90 1.50
N LEU A 150 4.55 -12.37 2.70
CA LEU A 150 5.70 -11.54 3.05
C LEU A 150 6.77 -12.38 3.74
N ARG A 151 7.98 -12.39 3.18
CA ARG A 151 9.17 -13.00 3.79
C ARG A 151 10.14 -11.91 4.19
N LEU A 152 10.48 -11.87 5.48
CA LEU A 152 11.46 -10.94 6.03
C LEU A 152 12.77 -11.67 6.28
N ALA A 153 13.82 -11.24 5.59
CA ALA A 153 15.20 -11.67 5.79
C ALA A 153 16.01 -10.55 6.47
N LYS A 154 17.31 -10.79 6.64
CA LYS A 154 18.22 -9.82 7.27
C LYS A 154 18.38 -8.52 6.46
N ASP A 155 18.33 -8.62 5.14
CA ASP A 155 18.66 -7.56 4.18
C ASP A 155 17.51 -7.21 3.22
N SER A 156 16.45 -8.00 3.22
CA SER A 156 15.37 -7.91 2.25
C SER A 156 14.00 -8.26 2.85
N ALA A 157 12.97 -7.61 2.34
CA ALA A 157 11.57 -7.96 2.55
C ALA A 157 10.95 -8.29 1.20
N VAL A 158 10.62 -9.57 0.97
CA VAL A 158 10.05 -10.04 -0.30
C VAL A 158 8.56 -10.28 -0.12
N CYS A 159 7.74 -9.55 -0.86
CA CYS A 159 6.30 -9.77 -0.93
C CYS A 159 5.93 -10.43 -2.24
N THR A 160 5.30 -11.61 -2.18
CA THR A 160 4.66 -12.25 -3.33
C THR A 160 3.17 -12.18 -3.17
N ILE A 161 2.49 -11.54 -4.11
CA ILE A 161 1.04 -11.44 -4.18
C ILE A 161 0.54 -12.54 -5.10
N TYR A 162 -0.39 -13.35 -4.59
CA TYR A 162 -1.03 -14.41 -5.35
C TYR A 162 -2.45 -14.03 -5.71
N SER A 163 -2.80 -14.21 -6.99
CA SER A 163 -4.18 -14.18 -7.47
C SER A 163 -4.78 -15.59 -7.50
N VAL A 164 -6.04 -15.71 -7.12
CA VAL A 164 -6.85 -16.93 -7.11
C VAL A 164 -8.21 -16.57 -7.68
N ASP A 165 -8.74 -17.40 -8.58
CA ASP A 165 -10.09 -17.20 -9.09
C ASP A 165 -11.12 -17.61 -8.04
N LYS A 166 -11.72 -16.62 -7.37
CA LYS A 166 -12.68 -16.86 -6.28
C LYS A 166 -13.95 -17.58 -6.71
N TYR A 167 -14.26 -17.65 -8.01
CA TYR A 167 -15.46 -18.33 -8.52
C TYR A 167 -15.22 -19.82 -8.80
N ARG A 168 -13.96 -20.28 -8.71
CA ARG A 168 -13.59 -21.68 -8.91
C ARG A 168 -12.91 -22.24 -7.67
N LYS A 169 -13.60 -23.18 -7.01
CA LYS A 169 -13.15 -23.83 -5.77
C LYS A 169 -11.74 -24.43 -5.88
N ASP A 170 -11.42 -25.03 -7.04
CA ASP A 170 -10.15 -25.70 -7.29
C ASP A 170 -9.20 -24.83 -8.13
N SER A 171 -9.37 -23.50 -8.09
CA SER A 171 -8.47 -22.59 -8.79
C SER A 171 -7.05 -22.70 -8.24
N GLU A 172 -6.09 -22.90 -9.14
CA GLU A 172 -4.69 -22.68 -8.80
C GLU A 172 -4.43 -21.20 -8.54
N LYS A 173 -3.47 -20.94 -7.66
CA LYS A 173 -2.93 -19.60 -7.44
C LYS A 173 -1.94 -19.24 -8.54
N LYS A 174 -1.91 -17.96 -8.92
CA LYS A 174 -0.94 -17.38 -9.85
C LYS A 174 -0.19 -16.24 -9.17
N ILE A 175 1.05 -15.98 -9.55
CA ILE A 175 1.76 -14.80 -9.06
C ILE A 175 1.18 -13.59 -9.79
N ASP A 176 0.54 -12.69 -9.05
CA ASP A 176 0.07 -11.39 -9.53
C ASP A 176 1.24 -10.39 -9.59
N ALA A 177 2.02 -10.34 -8.51
CA ALA A 177 3.20 -9.51 -8.41
C ALA A 177 4.19 -10.08 -7.40
N GLN A 178 5.48 -9.82 -7.63
CA GLN A 178 6.52 -10.05 -6.64
C GLN A 178 7.44 -8.83 -6.58
N PHE A 179 7.67 -8.35 -5.36
CA PHE A 179 8.51 -7.19 -5.09
C PHE A 179 9.44 -7.47 -3.93
N THR A 180 10.66 -6.97 -4.04
CA THR A 180 11.67 -7.01 -2.99
C THR A 180 11.94 -5.59 -2.53
N TYR A 181 11.79 -5.32 -1.23
CA TYR A 181 12.31 -4.12 -0.60
C TYR A 181 13.68 -4.43 0.00
N ALA A 182 14.72 -3.84 -0.56
CA ALA A 182 16.09 -3.99 -0.09
C ALA A 182 16.85 -2.68 -0.34
N ASN A 183 17.87 -2.41 0.49
CA ASN A 183 18.71 -1.21 0.36
C ASN A 183 17.91 0.11 0.26
N GLY A 184 16.74 0.18 0.91
CA GLY A 184 15.89 1.36 0.96
C GLY A 184 14.99 1.59 -0.26
N ARG A 185 14.84 0.62 -1.18
CA ARG A 185 14.01 0.77 -2.40
C ARG A 185 13.26 -0.50 -2.77
N LEU A 186 12.19 -0.34 -3.56
CA LEU A 186 11.45 -1.47 -4.14
C LEU A 186 12.03 -1.85 -5.50
N GLU A 187 12.20 -3.16 -5.70
CA GLU A 187 12.61 -3.76 -6.97
C GLU A 187 11.59 -4.85 -7.35
N ARG A 188 11.15 -4.85 -8.61
CA ARG A 188 10.22 -5.87 -9.13
C ARG A 188 11.03 -7.10 -9.57
N ALA A 189 10.56 -8.28 -9.19
CA ALA A 189 11.11 -9.56 -9.65
C ALA A 189 10.50 -9.98 -11.00
#